data_AF-A0A1W1D277-F1
#
_entry.id   AF-A0A1W1D277-F1
#
_cell.length_a   1.000
_cell.length_b   1.000
_cell.length_c   1.000
_cell.angle_alpha   90.00
_cell.angle_beta   90.00
_cell.angle_gamma   90.00
#
_symmetry.space_group_name_H-M   'P 1'
#
loop_
_entity.id
_entity.type
_entity.pdbx_description
1 polymer ?
#
loop_
_entity_poly.entity_id
_entity_poly.type
_entity_poly.pdbx_seq_one_letter_code
_entity_poly.pdbx_strand_id
1 'polypeptide(L)' 'MDLNTYFKNAKLELTKVIFPTKGQVKQAYIAVIIVVSVIAGFLALVDLFMSSVMSTILG' A
#
# COMPACT_ATOMS: atom_id res chain seq x y z
N MET A 1 7.53 -32.61 -22.54
CA MET A 1 7.34 -31.44 -21.65
C MET A 1 7.31 -31.97 -20.23
N ASP A 2 8.49 -32.08 -19.64
CA ASP A 2 8.70 -32.83 -18.40
C ASP A 2 8.29 -31.96 -17.21
N LEU A 3 7.15 -32.29 -16.61
CA LEU A 3 6.61 -31.66 -15.39
C LEU A 3 7.65 -31.57 -14.26
N ASN A 4 8.59 -32.51 -14.25
CA ASN A 4 9.68 -32.58 -13.27
C ASN A 4 10.63 -31.36 -13.37
N THR A 5 10.90 -30.89 -14.60
CA THR A 5 11.74 -29.72 -14.86
C THR A 5 11.03 -28.42 -14.50
N TYR A 6 9.71 -28.36 -14.73
CA TYR A 6 8.87 -27.23 -14.31
C TYR A 6 8.87 -27.06 -12.78
N PHE A 7 8.72 -28.15 -12.03
CA PHE A 7 8.75 -28.11 -10.57
C PHE A 7 10.11 -27.66 -10.02
N LYS A 8 11.20 -28.14 -10.64
CA LYS A 8 12.57 -27.77 -10.29
C LYS A 8 12.85 -26.28 -10.54
N ASN A 9 12.39 -25.75 -11.67
CA ASN A 9 12.54 -24.34 -12.02
C ASN A 9 11.69 -23.44 -11.12
N ALA A 10 10.45 -23.82 -10.81
CA ALA A 10 9.59 -23.07 -9.89
C ALA A 10 10.18 -22.97 -8.47
N LYS A 11 10.83 -24.04 -8.00
CA LYS A 11 11.51 -24.06 -6.69
C LYS A 11 12.75 -23.15 -6.64
N LEU A 12 13.46 -23.00 -7.77
CA LEU A 12 14.57 -22.07 -7.91
C LEU A 12 14.08 -20.60 -7.87
N GLU A 13 12.99 -20.29 -8.56
CA GLU A 13 12.38 -18.94 -8.55
C GLU A 13 11.85 -18.56 -7.16
N LEU A 14 11.23 -19.51 -6.44
CA LEU A 14 10.81 -19.29 -5.06
C LEU A 14 11.97 -18.99 -4.09
N THR A 15 13.20 -19.38 -4.43
CA THR A 15 14.38 -19.07 -3.62
C THR A 15 14.92 -17.66 -3.92
N LYS A 16 14.54 -17.09 -5.07
CA LYS A 16 14.97 -15.75 -5.51
C LYS A 16 14.15 -14.62 -4.89
N VAL A 17 12.91 -14.91 -4.48
CA VAL A 17 12.10 -13.94 -3.75
C VAL A 17 12.63 -13.75 -2.33
N ILE A 18 12.99 -12.52 -1.99
CA ILE A 18 13.30 -12.16 -0.60
C ILE A 18 12.00 -12.18 0.18
N PHE A 19 11.77 -13.27 0.93
CA PHE A 19 10.66 -13.30 1.87
C PHE A 19 10.91 -12.26 2.97
N PRO A 20 9.93 -11.39 3.23
CA PRO A 20 10.11 -10.34 4.22
C PRO A 20 10.22 -10.95 5.62
N THR A 21 11.19 -10.49 6.39
CA THR A 21 11.28 -10.84 7.80
C THR A 21 10.15 -10.17 8.59
N LYS A 22 9.75 -10.75 9.73
CA LYS A 22 8.67 -10.19 10.58
C LYS A 22 8.91 -8.71 10.96
N GLY A 23 10.18 -8.30 11.09
CA GLY A 23 10.56 -6.90 11.34
C GLY A 23 10.34 -5.99 10.13
N GLN A 24 10.73 -6.42 8.93
CA GLN A 24 10.53 -5.67 7.68
C GLN A 24 9.04 -5.46 7.37
N VAL A 25 8.19 -6.45 7.63
CA VAL A 25 6.73 -6.32 7.46
C VAL A 25 6.18 -5.22 8.37
N LYS A 26 6.57 -5.20 9.65
CA LYS A 26 6.12 -4.17 10.60
C LYS A 26 6.60 -2.78 10.18
N GLN A 27 7.84 -2.66 9.72
CA GLN A 27 8.39 -1.38 9.29
C GLN A 27 7.74 -0.85 8.01
N ALA A 28 7.52 -1.72 7.02
CA ALA A 28 6.79 -1.36 5.80
C ALA A 28 5.35 -0.94 6.12
N TYR A 29 4.67 -1.64 7.03
CA TYR A 29 3.32 -1.30 7.48
C TYR A 29 3.27 0.11 8.12
N ILE A 30 4.20 0.41 9.03
CA ILE A 30 4.27 1.73 9.67
C ILE A 30 4.56 2.83 8.65
N ALA A 31 5.47 2.58 7.71
CA ALA A 31 5.80 3.54 6.65
C ALA A 31 4.58 3.85 5.77
N VAL A 32 3.84 2.83 5.34
CA VAL A 32 2.61 3.02 4.53
C VAL A 32 1.54 3.78 5.31
N ILE A 33 1.32 3.45 6.59
CA ILE A 33 0.34 4.17 7.43
C ILE A 33 0.66 5.66 7.52
N ILE A 34 1.93 6.02 7.73
CA ILE A 34 2.32 7.42 7.86
C ILE A 34 2.02 8.17 6.55
N VAL A 35 2.47 7.62 5.42
CA VAL A 35 2.28 8.25 4.10
C VAL A 35 0.79 8.40 3.78
N VAL A 36 0.00 7.35 3.97
CA VAL A 36 -1.44 7.38 3.68
C VAL A 36 -2.16 8.37 4.61
N SER A 37 -1.80 8.43 5.89
CA SER A 37 -2.42 9.36 6.85
C SER A 37 -2.19 10.82 6.48
N VAL A 38 -0.98 11.17 6.00
CA VAL A 38 -0.68 12.54 5.57
C VAL A 38 -1.50 12.93 4.33
N ILE A 39 -1.57 12.04 3.34
CA ILE A 39 -2.33 12.29 2.11
C ILE A 39 -3.84 12.37 2.42
N ALA A 40 -4.35 11.43 3.21
CA ALA A 40 -5.76 11.43 3.61
C ALA A 40 -6.14 12.66 4.43
N GLY A 41 -5.27 13.11 5.33
CA GLY A 41 -5.47 14.33 6.11
C GLY A 41 -5.53 15.59 5.23
N PHE A 42 -4.67 15.67 4.21
CA PHE A 42 -4.71 16.77 3.25
C PHE A 42 -6.01 16.78 2.43
N LEU A 43 -6.41 15.62 1.90
CA LEU A 43 -7.66 15.49 1.14
C LEU A 43 -8.88 15.85 2.00
N ALA A 44 -8.93 15.35 3.24
CA ALA A 44 -10.02 15.66 4.17
C ALA A 44 -10.14 17.16 4.46
N LEU A 45 -9.02 17.89 4.57
CA LEU A 45 -9.03 19.33 4.76
C LEU A 45 -9.60 20.07 3.53
N VAL A 46 -9.21 19.64 2.32
CA VAL A 46 -9.72 20.20 1.06
C VAL A 46 -11.22 19.94 0.93
N ASP A 47 -11.68 18.73 1.25
CA ASP A 47 -13.10 18.36 1.20
C ASP A 47 -13.93 19.20 2.18
N LEU A 48 -13.44 19.42 3.40
CA LEU A 48 -14.11 20.27 4.39
C LEU A 48 -14.17 21.73 3.95
N PHE A 49 -13.08 22.26 3.39
CA PHE A 49 -13.05 23.62 2.87
C PHE A 49 -14.07 23.80 1.75
N MET A 50 -14.06 22.88 0.77
CA MET A 50 -14.95 22.97 -0.38
C MET A 50 -16.42 22.78 0.00
N SER A 51 -16.71 21.86 0.93
CA SER A 51 -18.05 21.64 1.49
C SER A 51 -18.57 22.88 2.24
N SER A 52 -17.70 23.52 3.03
CA SER A 52 -18.05 24.74 3.78
C SER A 52 -18.32 25.93 2.86
N VAL A 53 -17.49 26.09 1.83
CA VAL A 53 -17.70 27.10 0.78
C VAL A 53 -19.04 26.82 0.08
N MET A 54 -19.27 25.60 -0.42
CA MET A 54 -20.52 25.25 -1.10
C MET A 54 -21.77 25.43 -0.23
N SER A 55 -21.70 25.04 1.04
CA SER A 55 -22.81 25.23 1.98
C SER A 55 -23.15 26.71 2.21
N THR A 56 -22.19 27.62 2.05
CA THR A 56 -22.40 29.07 2.20
C THR A 56 -22.99 29.72 0.95
N ILE A 57 -22.82 29.10 -0.23
CA ILE A 57 -23.35 29.62 -1.51
C ILE A 57 -24.70 29.01 -1.88
N LEU A 58 -24.95 27.75 -1.50
CA LEU A 58 -26.20 27.03 -1.76
C LEU A 58 -27.23 27.17 -0.63
N GLY A 59 -26.81 27.56 0.58
CA GLY A 59 -27.67 27.97 1.69
C GLY A 59 -27.82 29.48 1.72
#